data_AF-A0A1V1UZ82-F1
#
_entry.id   AF-A0A1V1UZ82-F1
#
_cell.length_a   1.000
_cell.length_b   1.000
_cell.length_c   1.000
_cell.angle_alpha   90.00
_cell.angle_beta   90.00
_cell.angle_gamma   90.00
#
_symmetry.space_group_name_H-M   'P 1'
#
loop_
_entity.id
_entity.type
_entity.pdbx_description
1 polymer ?
#
loop_
_entity_poly.entity_id
_entity_poly.type
_entity_poly.pdbx_seq_one_letter_code
_entity_poly.pdbx_strand_id
1 'polypeptide(L)'
;MAEPGDPKTPAEAQDETDHDAHVGFVSPASLAGRTRAAEPVAAPEPDEEPDLFDPPLPPESLPAEPGPFDRSEGVQPVARFAPHAPSRAAAPHAAVRQQMRAEASRVPDRVPGPAVPMRLYAVYVLILLAVPTLGASCLVALLAVMRRDAATDTLEGSHAQYQKRTIVGAIAAAVLGAVLVVVNIGVIVLFAVAIWILARGAYGVLKLKSGQAVPKPRSWLF
;
A
#
# COMPACT_ATOMS: atom_id res chain seq x y z
N MET A 1 40.19 -64.68 -1.99
CA MET A 1 40.97 -63.50 -2.39
C MET A 1 40.05 -62.30 -2.29
N ALA A 2 39.93 -61.72 -1.09
CA ALA A 2 39.19 -60.49 -0.86
C ALA A 2 40.24 -59.39 -0.69
N GLU A 3 40.19 -58.37 -1.54
CA GLU A 3 41.09 -57.22 -1.46
C GLU A 3 40.48 -56.18 -0.48
N PRO A 4 41.19 -55.78 0.59
CA PRO A 4 40.73 -54.76 1.53
C PRO A 4 41.03 -53.32 1.05
N GLY A 5 39.97 -52.51 1.06
CA GLY A 5 39.86 -51.06 1.31
C GLY A 5 40.96 -50.07 0.92
N ASP A 6 40.54 -48.96 0.29
CA ASP A 6 40.98 -47.63 0.74
C ASP A 6 39.83 -46.59 0.60
N PRO A 7 39.74 -45.60 1.50
CA PRO A 7 38.55 -44.80 1.77
C PRO A 7 38.46 -43.52 0.94
N LYS A 8 37.26 -42.93 0.96
CA LYS A 8 36.90 -41.60 0.44
C LYS A 8 38.01 -40.56 0.62
N THR A 9 38.57 -40.11 -0.49
CA THR A 9 39.30 -38.84 -0.61
C THR A 9 38.38 -37.68 -0.22
N PRO A 10 38.84 -36.69 0.56
CA PRO A 10 38.03 -35.54 0.97
C PRO A 10 37.91 -34.53 -0.18
N ALA A 11 36.68 -34.08 -0.42
CA ALA A 11 36.25 -32.83 -1.05
C ALA A 11 37.35 -31.99 -1.74
N GLU A 12 37.58 -32.24 -3.03
CA GLU A 12 38.08 -31.20 -3.93
C GLU A 12 36.90 -30.30 -4.27
N ALA A 13 36.84 -29.16 -3.59
CA ALA A 13 36.06 -28.01 -4.00
C ALA A 13 36.61 -27.52 -5.35
N GLN A 14 35.89 -27.80 -6.44
CA GLN A 14 36.16 -27.23 -7.74
C GLN A 14 34.88 -26.53 -8.23
N ASP A 15 34.86 -25.23 -7.97
CA ASP A 15 34.27 -24.17 -8.79
C ASP A 15 32.99 -24.50 -9.55
N GLU A 16 31.88 -24.60 -8.80
CA GLU A 16 30.59 -24.16 -9.35
C GLU A 16 30.70 -22.65 -9.56
N THR A 17 31.06 -22.29 -10.79
CA THR A 17 31.05 -20.92 -11.29
C THR A 17 29.63 -20.38 -11.18
N ASP A 18 29.40 -19.56 -10.16
CA ASP A 18 28.14 -18.87 -9.90
C ASP A 18 27.85 -17.89 -11.05
N HIS A 19 27.15 -18.37 -12.07
CA HIS A 19 26.82 -17.62 -13.28
C HIS A 19 25.82 -16.47 -13.03
N ASP A 20 25.22 -16.39 -11.84
CA ASP A 20 24.28 -15.34 -11.49
C ASP A 20 24.98 -14.01 -11.18
N ALA A 21 26.29 -14.01 -10.93
CA ALA A 21 27.08 -12.80 -10.70
C ALA A 21 27.21 -11.90 -11.94
N HIS A 22 26.93 -12.41 -13.14
CA HIS A 22 26.99 -11.64 -14.38
C HIS A 22 25.66 -11.00 -14.79
N VAL A 23 24.56 -11.31 -14.09
CA VAL A 23 23.26 -10.65 -14.31
C VAL A 23 23.15 -9.52 -13.30
N GLY A 24 23.74 -8.38 -13.67
CA GLY A 24 24.04 -7.26 -12.77
C GLY A 24 22.82 -6.51 -12.23
N PHE A 25 22.04 -7.10 -11.33
CA PHE A 25 21.08 -6.34 -10.53
C PHE A 25 20.97 -6.68 -9.04
N VAL A 26 21.38 -7.85 -8.51
CA VAL A 26 21.38 -8.04 -7.04
C VAL A 26 22.36 -9.14 -6.57
N SER A 27 23.66 -8.85 -6.50
CA SER A 27 24.58 -9.71 -5.75
C SER A 27 24.52 -9.39 -4.25
N PRO A 28 24.61 -10.37 -3.34
CA PRO A 28 24.62 -10.13 -1.88
C PRO A 28 25.77 -9.21 -1.43
N ALA A 29 26.86 -9.15 -2.20
CA ALA A 29 27.95 -8.18 -1.99
C ALA A 29 27.52 -6.71 -2.18
N SER A 30 26.51 -6.42 -3.01
CA SER A 30 26.00 -5.06 -3.23
C SER A 30 25.13 -4.55 -2.08
N LEU A 31 24.61 -5.45 -1.23
CA LEU A 31 23.87 -5.11 -0.01
C LEU A 31 24.78 -4.82 1.19
N ALA A 32 26.07 -5.10 1.09
CA ALA A 32 27.05 -4.71 2.09
C ALA A 32 27.28 -3.19 2.00
N GLY A 33 26.40 -2.42 2.66
CA GLY A 33 26.49 -0.97 2.73
C GLY A 33 27.88 -0.54 3.18
N ARG A 34 28.50 0.39 2.44
CA ARG A 34 29.77 1.01 2.88
C ARG A 34 29.55 1.64 4.25
N THR A 35 30.29 1.17 5.25
CA THR A 35 30.45 1.91 6.50
C THR A 35 31.10 3.24 6.17
N ARG A 36 30.41 4.35 6.43
CA ARG A 36 31.01 5.69 6.37
C ARG A 36 32.18 5.69 7.36
N ALA A 37 33.40 5.80 6.86
CA ALA A 37 34.54 6.12 7.72
C ALA A 37 34.21 7.43 8.44
N ALA A 38 34.40 7.47 9.75
CA ALA A 38 34.29 8.71 10.50
C ALA A 38 35.22 9.74 9.84
N GLU A 39 34.66 10.90 9.53
CA GLU A 39 35.44 12.07 9.14
C GLU A 39 36.50 12.29 10.24
N PRO A 40 37.78 12.50 9.90
CA PRO A 40 38.75 12.84 10.93
C PRO A 40 38.27 14.13 11.59
N VAL A 41 37.89 14.02 12.86
CA VAL A 41 37.64 15.17 13.73
C VAL A 41 38.93 15.97 13.70
N ALA A 42 38.89 17.14 13.06
CA ALA A 42 39.96 18.11 13.16
C ALA A 42 40.21 18.35 14.64
N ALA A 43 41.47 18.20 15.06
CA ALA A 43 41.89 18.45 16.42
C ALA A 43 41.49 19.89 16.83
N PRO A 44 41.13 20.12 18.10
CA PRO A 44 40.83 21.46 18.58
C PRO A 44 42.10 22.32 18.47
N GLU A 45 42.06 23.30 17.56
CA GLU A 45 43.03 24.38 17.49
C GLU A 45 43.03 25.14 18.83
N PRO A 46 44.21 25.44 19.41
CA PRO A 46 44.32 26.17 20.67
C PRO A 46 44.00 27.65 20.47
N ASP A 47 43.08 28.12 21.32
CA ASP A 47 42.99 29.45 21.94
C ASP A 47 43.03 30.69 21.02
N GLU A 48 41.82 31.22 20.79
CA GLU A 48 41.44 32.64 20.89
C GLU A 48 42.37 33.68 20.23
N GLU A 49 42.27 33.83 18.91
CA GLU A 49 42.46 35.13 18.28
C GLU A 49 41.09 35.82 18.14
N PRO A 50 40.90 37.07 18.62
CA PRO A 50 39.64 37.78 18.45
C PRO A 50 39.38 38.05 16.98
N ASP A 51 38.22 37.62 16.48
CA ASP A 51 37.86 37.72 15.08
C ASP A 51 37.77 39.22 14.69
N LEU A 52 38.43 39.62 13.60
CA LEU A 52 38.51 41.02 13.14
C LEU A 52 37.13 41.63 12.86
N PHE A 53 36.12 40.77 12.71
CA PHE A 53 34.74 41.11 12.42
C PHE A 53 33.79 40.92 13.61
N ASP A 54 34.31 40.61 14.80
CA ASP A 54 33.50 40.61 16.01
C ASP A 54 33.14 42.05 16.42
N PRO A 55 31.85 42.37 16.58
CA PRO A 55 31.43 43.71 16.97
C PRO A 55 31.90 44.00 18.40
N PRO A 56 32.49 45.18 18.68
CA PRO A 56 32.90 45.51 20.04
C PRO A 56 31.68 45.48 20.97
N LEU A 57 31.85 44.87 22.15
CA LEU A 57 30.81 44.79 23.17
C LEU A 57 30.21 46.18 23.42
N PRO A 58 28.87 46.32 23.44
CA PRO A 58 28.23 47.63 23.47
C PRO A 58 28.55 48.36 24.77
N PRO A 59 29.08 49.61 24.70
CA PRO A 59 29.19 50.45 25.89
C PRO A 59 27.78 50.87 26.35
N GLU A 60 27.58 50.85 27.66
CA GLU A 60 26.38 51.32 28.33
C GLU A 60 25.92 52.69 27.77
N SER A 61 24.67 52.70 27.29
CA SER A 61 23.75 53.84 27.21
C SER A 61 24.36 55.24 27.09
N LEU A 62 24.46 55.76 25.86
CA LEU A 62 24.41 57.21 25.57
C LEU A 62 23.47 57.48 24.38
N PRO A 63 22.65 58.55 24.43
CA PRO A 63 21.51 58.75 23.52
C PRO A 63 21.93 59.09 22.07
N ALA A 64 21.20 58.52 21.11
CA ALA A 64 21.43 58.69 19.67
C ALA A 64 20.87 60.04 19.17
N GLU A 65 21.76 60.91 18.71
CA GLU A 65 21.41 62.07 17.88
C GLU A 65 21.13 61.61 16.44
N PRO A 66 20.02 62.00 15.80
CA PRO A 66 19.68 61.58 14.45
C PRO A 66 20.63 62.21 13.41
N GLY A 67 21.25 61.36 12.58
CA GLY A 67 22.20 61.77 11.55
C GLY A 67 21.56 62.48 10.35
N PRO A 68 22.36 63.16 9.49
CA PRO A 68 21.88 64.05 8.42
C PRO A 68 21.07 63.37 7.29
N PHE A 69 20.89 62.06 7.35
CA PHE A 69 20.13 61.26 6.37
C PHE A 69 18.81 60.71 6.92
N ASP A 70 18.43 61.04 8.17
CA ASP A 70 17.20 60.56 8.80
C ASP A 70 15.93 61.34 8.37
N ARG A 71 16.01 62.00 7.20
CA ARG A 71 14.92 62.78 6.61
C ARG A 71 14.16 61.89 5.63
N SER A 72 13.16 61.17 6.13
CA SER A 72 12.24 60.38 5.31
C SER A 72 11.19 61.29 4.66
N GLU A 73 11.59 62.06 3.64
CA GLU A 73 10.62 62.70 2.74
C GLU A 73 9.97 61.60 1.89
N GLY A 74 8.66 61.40 2.10
CA GLY A 74 7.90 60.29 1.53
C GLY A 74 7.94 60.26 0.01
N VAL A 75 8.75 59.36 -0.55
CA VAL A 75 8.68 58.99 -1.96
C VAL A 75 7.43 58.14 -2.15
N GLN A 76 6.35 58.74 -2.66
CA GLN A 76 5.18 57.99 -3.09
C GLN A 76 5.52 57.25 -4.39
N PRO A 77 5.53 55.90 -4.43
CA PRO A 77 5.67 55.18 -5.68
C PRO A 77 4.40 55.44 -6.50
N VAL A 78 4.52 56.21 -7.58
CA VAL A 78 3.44 56.39 -8.55
C VAL A 78 3.20 55.02 -9.21
N ALA A 79 2.17 54.31 -8.76
CA ALA A 79 1.70 53.10 -9.42
C ALA A 79 1.22 53.50 -10.83
N ARG A 80 2.06 53.27 -11.84
CA ARG A 80 1.78 53.62 -13.24
C ARG A 80 0.63 52.82 -13.88
N PHE A 81 0.02 51.91 -13.12
CA PHE A 81 -1.12 51.12 -13.57
C PHE A 81 -2.22 51.22 -12.52
N ALA A 82 -3.24 52.03 -12.82
CA ALA A 82 -4.51 51.90 -12.13
C ALA A 82 -5.04 50.48 -12.37
N PRO A 83 -5.43 49.72 -11.33
CA PRO A 83 -6.11 48.45 -11.54
C PRO A 83 -7.37 48.72 -12.36
N HIS A 84 -7.49 48.08 -13.51
CA HIS A 84 -8.70 48.17 -14.30
C HIS A 84 -9.86 47.70 -13.42
N ALA A 85 -10.82 48.58 -13.14
CA ALA A 85 -12.05 48.20 -12.46
C ALA A 85 -12.66 47.05 -13.26
N PRO A 86 -12.97 45.90 -12.63
CA PRO A 86 -13.52 44.77 -13.36
C PRO A 86 -14.83 45.23 -14.01
N SER A 87 -14.85 45.19 -15.34
CA SER A 87 -16.07 45.40 -16.13
C SER A 87 -17.19 44.55 -15.51
N ARG A 88 -18.36 45.17 -15.32
CA ARG A 88 -19.57 44.63 -14.67
C ARG A 88 -20.14 43.37 -15.37
N ALA A 89 -19.44 42.84 -16.38
CA ALA A 89 -19.73 41.61 -17.13
C ALA A 89 -19.07 40.33 -16.56
N ALA A 90 -18.52 40.35 -15.34
CA ALA A 90 -17.94 39.16 -14.69
C ALA A 90 -18.95 38.30 -13.88
N ALA A 91 -20.25 38.55 -14.02
CA ALA A 91 -21.29 37.86 -13.24
C ALA A 91 -21.39 36.33 -13.48
N PRO A 92 -21.28 35.77 -14.71
CA PRO A 92 -21.54 34.34 -14.91
C PRO A 92 -20.42 33.45 -14.34
N HIS A 93 -19.16 33.87 -14.44
CA HIS A 93 -18.02 33.10 -13.94
C HIS A 93 -17.85 33.21 -12.41
N ALA A 94 -18.35 34.27 -11.79
CA ALA A 94 -18.36 34.39 -10.33
C ALA A 94 -19.35 33.40 -9.72
N ALA A 95 -20.55 33.28 -10.29
CA ALA A 95 -21.56 32.32 -9.86
C ALA A 95 -21.09 30.87 -10.05
N VAL A 96 -20.49 30.54 -11.20
CA VAL A 96 -19.92 29.21 -11.46
C VAL A 96 -18.78 28.89 -10.49
N ARG A 97 -17.88 29.84 -10.22
CA ARG A 97 -16.82 29.65 -9.21
C ARG A 97 -17.38 29.48 -7.80
N GLN A 98 -18.45 30.19 -7.46
CA GLN A 98 -19.11 30.07 -6.17
C GLN A 98 -19.85 28.72 -6.03
N GLN A 99 -20.46 28.22 -7.11
CA GLN A 99 -21.00 26.86 -7.19
C GLN A 99 -19.90 25.82 -7.03
N MET A 100 -18.79 25.92 -7.76
CA MET A 100 -17.66 25.01 -7.63
C MET A 100 -17.04 25.05 -6.22
N ARG A 101 -16.97 26.22 -5.59
CA ARG A 101 -16.50 26.34 -4.19
C ARG A 101 -17.48 25.72 -3.21
N ALA A 102 -18.78 25.95 -3.39
CA ALA A 102 -19.82 25.34 -2.56
C ALA A 102 -19.87 23.81 -2.73
N GLU A 103 -19.61 23.32 -3.93
CA GLU A 103 -19.53 21.88 -4.26
C GLU A 103 -18.23 21.25 -3.76
N ALA A 104 -17.10 21.95 -3.83
CA ALA A 104 -15.84 21.56 -3.20
C ALA A 104 -15.90 21.59 -1.66
N SER A 105 -16.74 22.47 -1.09
CA SER A 105 -17.04 22.49 0.35
C SER A 105 -18.01 21.39 0.76
N ARG A 106 -18.68 20.73 -0.20
CA ARG A 106 -19.51 19.53 0.00
C ARG A 106 -18.72 18.25 -0.18
N VAL A 107 -17.39 18.26 -0.13
CA VAL A 107 -16.62 17.03 0.10
C VAL A 107 -17.16 16.48 1.43
N PRO A 108 -17.98 15.41 1.41
CA PRO A 108 -18.49 14.88 2.66
C PRO A 108 -17.27 14.50 3.46
N ASP A 109 -17.24 14.93 4.72
CA ASP A 109 -16.26 14.50 5.68
C ASP A 109 -16.13 12.99 5.49
N ARG A 110 -14.93 12.53 5.11
CA ARG A 110 -14.74 11.17 4.60
C ARG A 110 -14.92 10.26 5.79
N VAL A 111 -16.18 9.92 6.09
CA VAL A 111 -16.56 8.99 7.14
C VAL A 111 -15.66 7.79 6.89
N PRO A 112 -14.80 7.40 7.86
CA PRO A 112 -13.96 6.23 7.71
C PRO A 112 -14.89 5.12 7.24
N GLY A 113 -14.67 4.61 6.02
CA GLY A 113 -15.49 3.53 5.51
C GLY A 113 -15.54 2.42 6.56
N PRO A 114 -16.68 1.70 6.69
CA PRO A 114 -16.83 0.67 7.72
C PRO A 114 -15.55 -0.16 7.79
N ALA A 115 -14.89 -0.18 8.95
CA ALA A 115 -13.62 -0.88 9.10
C ALA A 115 -13.86 -2.36 8.76
N VAL A 116 -13.43 -2.77 7.56
CA VAL A 116 -13.76 -4.08 7.04
C VAL A 116 -13.07 -5.11 7.92
N PRO A 117 -13.81 -6.05 8.55
CA PRO A 117 -13.20 -6.97 9.49
C PRO A 117 -12.26 -7.92 8.76
N MET A 118 -11.05 -8.09 9.30
CA MET A 118 -10.00 -8.95 8.72
C MET A 118 -10.48 -10.37 8.43
N ARG A 119 -11.42 -10.88 9.25
CA ARG A 119 -12.04 -12.21 9.09
C ARG A 119 -12.68 -12.43 7.70
N LEU A 120 -13.21 -11.38 7.07
CA LEU A 120 -13.79 -11.49 5.73
C LEU A 120 -12.71 -11.78 4.68
N TYR A 121 -11.56 -11.11 4.77
CA TYR A 121 -10.42 -11.37 3.90
C TYR A 121 -9.88 -12.78 4.12
N ALA A 122 -9.75 -13.22 5.38
CA ALA A 122 -9.28 -14.57 5.69
C ALA A 122 -10.14 -15.66 5.02
N VAL A 123 -11.47 -15.54 5.06
CA VAL A 123 -12.36 -16.51 4.40
C VAL A 123 -12.21 -16.48 2.88
N TYR A 124 -12.04 -15.30 2.28
CA TYR A 124 -11.78 -15.21 0.84
C TYR A 124 -10.44 -15.82 0.43
N VAL A 125 -9.40 -15.63 1.22
CA VAL A 125 -8.10 -16.27 1.01
C VAL A 125 -8.26 -17.79 1.07
N LEU A 126 -9.01 -18.32 2.03
CA LEU A 126 -9.30 -19.75 2.10
C LEU A 126 -10.08 -20.26 0.89
N ILE A 127 -11.02 -19.46 0.35
CA ILE A 127 -11.74 -19.79 -0.90
C ILE A 127 -10.75 -19.84 -2.08
N LEU A 128 -9.84 -18.87 -2.20
CA LEU A 128 -8.84 -18.85 -3.28
C LEU A 128 -7.84 -20.01 -3.16
N LEU A 129 -7.48 -20.36 -1.94
CA LEU A 129 -6.58 -21.48 -1.63
C LEU A 129 -7.25 -22.85 -1.91
N ALA A 130 -8.56 -22.89 -2.17
CA ALA A 130 -9.27 -24.15 -2.38
C ALA A 130 -8.77 -24.89 -3.61
N VAL A 131 -8.41 -24.19 -4.68
CA VAL A 131 -7.92 -24.84 -5.90
C VAL A 131 -6.54 -25.47 -5.72
N PRO A 132 -5.49 -24.76 -5.24
CA PRO A 132 -4.19 -25.38 -5.03
C PRO A 132 -4.19 -26.45 -3.92
N THR A 133 -5.16 -26.43 -3.01
CA THR A 133 -5.29 -27.44 -1.93
C THR A 133 -6.28 -28.55 -2.25
N LEU A 134 -6.75 -28.66 -3.50
CA LEU A 134 -7.75 -29.66 -3.93
C LEU A 134 -9.01 -29.69 -3.04
N GLY A 135 -9.44 -28.51 -2.58
CA GLY A 135 -10.64 -28.30 -1.77
C GLY A 135 -10.42 -28.40 -0.26
N ALA A 136 -9.23 -28.77 0.22
CA ALA A 136 -8.99 -28.90 1.66
C ALA A 136 -9.24 -27.60 2.42
N SER A 137 -8.83 -26.45 1.87
CA SER A 137 -9.10 -25.16 2.51
C SER A 137 -10.59 -24.79 2.55
N CYS A 138 -11.46 -25.36 1.70
CA CYS A 138 -12.90 -25.14 1.78
C CYS A 138 -13.50 -25.71 3.08
N LEU A 139 -12.95 -26.81 3.59
CA LEU A 139 -13.38 -27.38 4.88
C LEU A 139 -13.04 -26.41 6.02
N VAL A 140 -11.81 -25.87 6.01
CA VAL A 140 -11.40 -24.84 6.98
C VAL A 140 -12.26 -23.58 6.82
N ALA A 141 -12.61 -23.20 5.60
CA ALA A 141 -13.44 -22.03 5.31
C ALA A 141 -14.86 -22.23 5.86
N LEU A 142 -15.40 -23.43 5.70
CA LEU A 142 -16.70 -23.81 6.22
C LEU A 142 -16.72 -23.73 7.75
N LEU A 143 -15.70 -24.29 8.42
CA LEU A 143 -15.56 -24.18 9.88
C LEU A 143 -15.45 -22.73 10.34
N ALA A 144 -14.66 -21.91 9.64
CA ALA A 144 -14.54 -20.49 9.93
C ALA A 144 -15.87 -19.74 9.80
N VAL A 145 -16.68 -20.07 8.79
CA VAL A 145 -18.01 -19.49 8.59
C VAL A 145 -19.04 -20.00 9.62
N MET A 146 -18.94 -21.25 10.06
CA MET A 146 -19.83 -21.82 11.08
C MET A 146 -19.61 -21.22 12.47
N ARG A 147 -18.36 -20.91 12.81
CA ARG A 147 -17.99 -20.31 14.10
C ARG A 147 -18.12 -18.79 14.13
N ARG A 148 -18.60 -18.18 13.04
CA ARG A 148 -18.69 -16.73 12.91
C ARG A 148 -19.92 -16.19 13.65
N ASP A 149 -19.71 -15.11 14.39
CA ASP A 149 -20.81 -14.34 14.99
C ASP A 149 -21.70 -13.67 13.94
N ALA A 150 -22.90 -13.26 14.37
CA ALA A 150 -23.84 -12.52 13.54
C ALA A 150 -23.18 -11.28 12.92
N ALA A 151 -23.54 -10.98 11.67
CA ALA A 151 -23.06 -9.79 10.99
C ALA A 151 -23.62 -8.53 11.67
N THR A 152 -22.74 -7.58 11.93
CA THR A 152 -23.07 -6.30 12.58
C THR A 152 -23.50 -5.22 11.58
N ASP A 153 -23.02 -5.33 10.32
CA ASP A 153 -23.27 -4.38 9.25
C ASP A 153 -23.81 -5.06 7.99
N THR A 154 -24.52 -4.30 7.16
CA THR A 154 -25.05 -4.66 5.86
C THR A 154 -23.96 -5.15 4.90
N LEU A 155 -22.79 -4.49 4.90
CA LEU A 155 -21.62 -4.90 4.12
C LEU A 155 -21.17 -6.28 4.57
N GLU A 156 -20.92 -6.46 5.87
CA GLU A 156 -20.50 -7.74 6.42
C GLU A 156 -21.48 -8.87 6.12
N GLY A 157 -22.78 -8.61 6.27
CA GLY A 157 -23.84 -9.58 6.02
C GLY A 157 -23.88 -10.04 4.57
N SER A 158 -23.74 -9.10 3.62
CA SER A 158 -23.72 -9.41 2.18
C SER A 158 -22.53 -10.32 1.82
N HIS A 159 -21.33 -10.00 2.32
CA HIS A 159 -20.14 -10.81 2.05
C HIS A 159 -20.18 -12.16 2.76
N ALA A 160 -20.64 -12.22 4.02
CA ALA A 160 -20.78 -13.47 4.76
C ALA A 160 -21.71 -14.45 4.03
N GLN A 161 -22.85 -13.95 3.53
CA GLN A 161 -23.79 -14.78 2.79
C GLN A 161 -23.23 -15.25 1.44
N TYR A 162 -22.53 -14.36 0.72
CA TYR A 162 -21.85 -14.71 -0.53
C TYR A 162 -20.75 -15.76 -0.33
N GLN A 163 -19.95 -15.63 0.73
CA GLN A 163 -18.90 -16.59 1.11
C GLN A 163 -19.50 -17.96 1.44
N LYS A 164 -20.52 -18.00 2.30
CA LYS A 164 -21.20 -19.24 2.67
C LYS A 164 -21.72 -20.01 1.45
N ARG A 165 -22.35 -19.31 0.50
CA ARG A 165 -22.85 -19.96 -0.73
C ARG A 165 -21.72 -20.46 -1.63
N THR A 166 -20.63 -19.71 -1.73
CA THR A 166 -19.47 -20.13 -2.51
C THR A 166 -18.83 -21.37 -1.92
N ILE A 167 -18.67 -21.44 -0.59
CA ILE A 167 -18.09 -22.60 0.10
C ILE A 167 -18.98 -23.84 -0.06
N VAL A 168 -20.28 -23.72 0.20
CA VAL A 168 -21.21 -24.85 0.05
C VAL A 168 -21.28 -25.31 -1.41
N GLY A 169 -21.33 -24.37 -2.36
CA GLY A 169 -21.30 -24.67 -3.79
C GLY A 169 -20.00 -25.34 -4.22
N ALA A 170 -18.84 -24.86 -3.73
CA ALA A 170 -17.53 -25.45 -4.01
C ALA A 170 -17.41 -26.88 -3.47
N ILE A 171 -17.86 -27.12 -2.24
CA ILE A 171 -17.86 -28.47 -1.64
C ILE A 171 -18.79 -29.40 -2.43
N ALA A 172 -20.02 -28.97 -2.73
CA ALA A 172 -20.95 -29.77 -3.51
C ALA A 172 -20.42 -30.09 -4.91
N ALA A 173 -19.84 -29.10 -5.58
CA ALA A 173 -19.25 -29.26 -6.92
C ALA A 173 -17.98 -30.11 -6.91
N ALA A 174 -17.17 -30.05 -5.84
CA ALA A 174 -16.02 -30.92 -5.67
C ALA A 174 -16.44 -32.38 -5.45
N VAL A 175 -17.45 -32.63 -4.61
CA VAL A 175 -18.01 -33.98 -4.41
C VAL A 175 -18.59 -34.52 -5.72
N LEU A 176 -19.38 -33.70 -6.42
CA LEU A 176 -19.94 -34.08 -7.71
C LEU A 176 -18.85 -34.37 -8.75
N GLY A 177 -17.86 -33.48 -8.87
CA GLY A 177 -16.73 -33.66 -9.77
C GLY A 177 -15.94 -34.93 -9.47
N ALA A 178 -15.68 -35.23 -8.19
CA ALA A 178 -15.00 -36.45 -7.75
C ALA A 178 -15.78 -37.71 -8.15
N VAL A 179 -17.11 -37.72 -8.01
CA VAL A 179 -17.96 -38.83 -8.47
C VAL A 179 -17.88 -38.99 -10.00
N LEU A 180 -17.88 -37.88 -10.74
CA LEU A 180 -17.79 -37.89 -12.21
C LEU A 180 -16.41 -38.33 -12.73
N VAL A 181 -15.36 -38.35 -11.89
CA VAL A 181 -14.03 -38.84 -12.30
C VAL A 181 -14.10 -40.32 -12.71
N VAL A 182 -15.01 -41.10 -12.13
CA VAL A 182 -15.24 -42.53 -12.49
C VAL A 182 -15.54 -42.69 -13.98
N VAL A 183 -16.16 -41.68 -14.60
CA VAL A 183 -16.54 -41.68 -16.04
C VAL A 183 -15.58 -40.82 -16.88
N ASN A 184 -14.41 -40.45 -16.35
CA ASN A 184 -13.40 -39.54 -16.96
C ASN A 184 -13.88 -38.09 -17.27
N ILE A 185 -15.16 -37.77 -17.09
CA ILE A 185 -15.70 -36.41 -17.27
C ILE A 185 -15.36 -35.51 -16.07
N GLY A 186 -15.11 -36.11 -14.90
CA GLY A 186 -14.86 -35.38 -13.66
C GLY A 186 -13.72 -34.40 -13.72
N VAL A 187 -12.63 -34.69 -14.45
CA VAL A 187 -11.47 -33.79 -14.55
C VAL A 187 -11.86 -32.46 -15.21
N ILE A 188 -12.63 -32.50 -16.30
CA ILE A 188 -13.10 -31.30 -17.01
C ILE A 188 -14.04 -30.50 -16.09
N VAL A 189 -14.93 -31.19 -15.38
CA VAL A 189 -15.88 -30.56 -14.44
C VAL A 189 -15.13 -29.91 -13.28
N LEU A 190 -14.17 -30.60 -12.67
CA LEU A 190 -13.35 -30.07 -11.58
C LEU A 190 -12.53 -28.87 -12.02
N PHE A 191 -12.02 -28.87 -13.26
CA PHE A 191 -11.32 -27.72 -13.82
C PHE A 191 -12.25 -26.50 -14.02
N ALA A 192 -13.44 -26.71 -14.57
CA ALA A 192 -14.45 -25.64 -14.69
C ALA A 192 -14.87 -25.09 -13.31
N VAL A 193 -15.02 -25.98 -12.32
CA VAL A 193 -15.31 -25.60 -10.93
C VAL A 193 -14.15 -24.82 -10.31
N ALA A 194 -12.89 -25.20 -10.58
CA ALA A 194 -11.73 -24.47 -10.11
C ALA A 194 -11.72 -23.03 -10.63
N ILE A 195 -11.94 -22.83 -11.94
CA ILE A 195 -12.06 -21.48 -12.53
C ILE A 195 -13.19 -20.70 -11.87
N TRP A 196 -14.35 -21.33 -11.68
CA TRP A 196 -15.50 -20.71 -11.03
C TRP A 196 -15.19 -20.26 -9.59
N ILE A 197 -14.50 -21.08 -8.80
CA ILE A 197 -14.07 -20.75 -7.43
C ILE A 197 -13.12 -19.54 -7.45
N LEU A 198 -12.11 -19.54 -8.33
CA LEU A 198 -11.16 -18.43 -8.47
C LEU A 198 -11.88 -17.12 -8.81
N ALA A 199 -12.74 -17.14 -9.83
CA ALA A 199 -13.47 -15.97 -10.28
C ALA A 199 -14.39 -15.43 -9.17
N ARG A 200 -15.10 -16.31 -8.46
CA ARG A 200 -15.96 -15.93 -7.32
C ARG A 200 -15.17 -15.36 -6.15
N GLY A 201 -14.01 -15.96 -5.83
CA GLY A 201 -13.10 -15.48 -4.79
C GLY A 201 -12.55 -14.10 -5.13
N ALA A 202 -12.00 -13.93 -6.33
CA ALA A 202 -11.42 -12.67 -6.81
C ALA A 202 -12.45 -11.53 -6.86
N TYR A 203 -13.66 -11.80 -7.39
CA TYR A 203 -14.74 -10.82 -7.42
C TYR A 203 -15.16 -10.39 -6.01
N GLY A 204 -15.26 -11.35 -5.08
CA GLY A 204 -15.59 -11.06 -3.68
C GLY A 204 -14.54 -10.19 -2.99
N VAL A 205 -13.25 -10.49 -3.19
CA VAL A 205 -12.14 -9.68 -2.66
C VAL A 205 -12.13 -8.28 -3.29
N LEU A 206 -12.37 -8.17 -4.59
CA LEU A 206 -12.41 -6.88 -5.28
C LEU A 206 -13.51 -5.98 -4.70
N LYS A 207 -14.73 -6.51 -4.52
CA LYS A 207 -15.84 -5.77 -3.91
C LYS A 207 -15.56 -5.39 -2.46
N LEU A 208 -14.96 -6.30 -1.70
CA LEU A 208 -14.59 -6.06 -0.32
C LEU A 208 -13.54 -4.93 -0.20
N LYS A 209 -12.53 -4.96 -1.08
CA LYS A 209 -11.49 -3.92 -1.16
C LYS A 209 -12.06 -2.57 -1.59
N SER A 210 -13.10 -2.56 -2.43
CA SER A 210 -13.82 -1.34 -2.81
C SER A 210 -14.78 -0.83 -1.72
N GLY A 211 -14.91 -1.52 -0.58
CA GLY A 211 -15.88 -1.16 0.46
C GLY A 211 -17.33 -1.26 0.00
N GLN A 212 -17.61 -2.07 -1.04
CA GLN A 212 -18.94 -2.22 -1.61
C GLN A 212 -19.56 -3.54 -1.18
N ALA A 213 -20.81 -3.49 -0.71
CA ALA A 213 -21.61 -4.69 -0.48
C ALA A 213 -21.79 -5.49 -1.78
N VAL A 214 -21.93 -6.82 -1.64
CA VAL A 214 -22.20 -7.69 -2.78
C VAL A 214 -23.65 -7.50 -3.23
N PRO A 215 -23.93 -7.10 -4.49
CA PRO A 215 -25.29 -6.74 -4.93
C PRO A 215 -26.27 -7.91 -4.90
N LYS A 216 -25.80 -9.11 -5.27
CA LYS A 216 -26.59 -10.34 -5.30
C LYS A 216 -25.87 -11.44 -4.51
N PRO A 217 -25.89 -11.43 -3.17
CA PRO A 217 -25.14 -12.42 -2.39
C PRO A 217 -25.66 -13.86 -2.57
N ARG A 218 -26.89 -14.00 -3.11
CA ARG A 218 -27.55 -15.28 -3.37
C ARG A 218 -27.35 -15.81 -4.79
N SER A 219 -26.74 -15.04 -5.70
CA SER A 219 -26.51 -15.51 -7.06
C SER A 219 -25.43 -16.59 -7.10
N TRP A 220 -25.61 -17.51 -8.05
CA TRP A 220 -24.60 -18.50 -8.42
C TRP A 220 -23.49 -17.91 -9.31
N LEU A 221 -23.73 -16.73 -9.87
CA LEU A 221 -22.79 -15.92 -10.64
C LEU A 221 -22.40 -14.65 -9.86
N PHE A 222 -21.57 -13.78 -10.46
CA PHE A 222 -21.02 -12.55 -9.85
C PHE A 222 -22.09 -11.48 -9.53
#